data_AF-A0A538KP74-F1
#
_entry.id   AF-A0A538KP74-F1
#
_cell.length_a   1.000
_cell.length_b   1.000
_cell.length_c   1.000
_cell.angle_alpha   90.00
_cell.angle_beta   90.00
_cell.angle_gamma   90.00
#
_symmetry.space_group_name_H-M   'P 1'
#
loop_
_entity.id
_entity.type
_entity.pdbx_description
1 polymer ?
#
loop_
_entity_poly.entity_id
_entity_poly.type
_entity_poly.pdbx_seq_one_letter_code
_entity_poly.pdbx_strand_id
1 'polypeptide(L)'
;MQLRDIGGFVLEMDRFRRDRPDLLAAKLAEAASTERELRGLERVLDEQLPLGELRQAGIGGACSNCGAVHGSADRYCGWCGNPLSRQA
;
A
#
# COMPACT_ATOMS: atom_id res chain seq x y z
N MET A 1 -9.78 -8.56 -1.27
CA MET A 1 -9.19 -8.30 -2.62
C MET A 1 -9.59 -6.93 -3.17
N GLN A 2 -10.78 -6.37 -2.87
CA GLN A 2 -11.25 -5.05 -3.38
C GLN A 2 -10.40 -3.82 -2.99
N LEU A 3 -9.74 -3.80 -1.84
CA LEU A 3 -8.94 -2.65 -1.38
C LEU A 3 -7.63 -2.43 -2.18
N ARG A 4 -7.18 -3.41 -2.96
CA ARG A 4 -5.94 -3.32 -3.76
C ARG A 4 -6.12 -2.58 -5.09
N ASP A 5 -7.35 -2.21 -5.47
CA ASP A 5 -7.64 -1.71 -6.82
C ASP A 5 -7.60 -0.18 -6.95
N ILE A 6 -7.33 0.58 -5.89
CA ILE A 6 -7.24 2.05 -6.01
C ILE A 6 -6.05 2.46 -6.90
N GLY A 7 -4.89 1.83 -6.70
CA GLY A 7 -3.70 2.12 -7.51
C GLY A 7 -3.90 1.77 -8.98
N GLY A 8 -4.50 0.62 -9.27
CA GLY A 8 -4.85 0.22 -10.64
C GLY A 8 -5.89 1.16 -11.26
N PHE A 9 -6.89 1.58 -10.49
CA PHE A 9 -7.89 2.54 -10.95
C PHE A 9 -7.29 3.90 -11.29
N VAL A 10 -6.42 4.45 -10.44
CA VAL A 10 -5.71 5.72 -10.71
C VAL A 10 -4.78 5.60 -11.92
N LEU A 11 -4.07 4.47 -12.07
CA LEU A 11 -3.22 4.20 -13.23
C LEU A 11 -4.04 4.19 -14.53
N GLU A 12 -5.21 3.54 -14.54
CA GLU A 12 -6.06 3.46 -15.72
C GLU A 12 -6.69 4.82 -16.06
N MET A 13 -7.06 5.63 -15.06
CA MET A 13 -7.49 7.03 -15.27
C MET A 13 -6.42 7.88 -15.95
N ASP A 14 -5.16 7.76 -15.50
CA ASP A 14 -4.01 8.44 -16.10
C ASP A 14 -3.74 7.93 -17.53
N ARG A 15 -3.66 6.60 -17.70
CA ARG A 15 -3.41 5.95 -19.00
C ARG A 15 -4.40 6.36 -20.07
N PHE A 16 -5.68 6.45 -19.73
CA PHE A 16 -6.74 6.84 -20.67
C PHE A 16 -7.04 8.34 -20.68
N ARG A 17 -6.32 9.15 -19.89
CA ARG A 17 -6.56 10.60 -19.74
C ARG A 17 -8.01 10.93 -19.41
N ARG A 18 -8.64 10.09 -18.58
CA ARG A 18 -10.03 10.26 -18.14
C ARG A 18 -10.04 10.60 -16.67
N ASP A 19 -10.30 11.86 -16.37
CA ASP A 19 -10.52 12.28 -15.01
C ASP A 19 -11.96 11.99 -14.58
N ARG A 20 -12.10 11.37 -13.41
CA ARG A 20 -13.34 10.88 -12.78
C ARG A 20 -13.20 10.98 -11.27
N PRO A 21 -13.06 12.21 -10.74
CA PRO A 21 -12.84 12.43 -9.31
C PRO A 21 -14.02 11.92 -8.46
N ASP A 22 -15.22 11.87 -9.05
CA ASP A 22 -16.42 11.29 -8.46
C ASP A 22 -16.27 9.79 -8.16
N LEU A 23 -15.73 9.02 -9.11
CA LEU A 23 -15.51 7.58 -8.95
C LEU A 23 -14.36 7.30 -7.97
N LEU A 24 -13.30 8.11 -8.02
CA LEU A 24 -12.20 8.01 -7.08
C LEU A 24 -12.68 8.28 -5.64
N ALA A 25 -13.46 9.34 -5.44
CA ALA A 25 -14.05 9.66 -4.15
C ALA A 25 -14.94 8.51 -3.63
N ALA A 26 -15.77 7.92 -4.49
CA ALA A 26 -16.59 6.77 -4.13
C ALA A 26 -15.74 5.55 -3.71
N LYS A 27 -14.65 5.26 -4.44
CA LYS A 27 -13.73 4.17 -4.11
C LYS A 27 -12.98 4.41 -2.79
N LEU A 28 -12.56 5.64 -2.54
CA LEU A 28 -11.95 6.02 -1.27
C LEU A 28 -12.94 5.88 -0.10
N ALA A 29 -14.20 6.26 -0.29
CA ALA A 29 -15.23 6.11 0.73
C ALA A 29 -15.52 4.64 1.06
N GLU A 30 -15.60 3.77 0.04
CA GLU A 30 -15.72 2.32 0.20
C GLU A 30 -14.55 1.76 1.01
N ALA A 31 -13.32 2.10 0.63
CA ALA A 31 -12.10 1.68 1.32
C ALA A 31 -12.07 2.13 2.78
N ALA A 32 -12.38 3.41 3.05
CA ALA A 32 -12.42 3.96 4.39
C ALA A 32 -13.53 3.36 5.26
N SER A 33 -14.63 2.89 4.66
CA SER A 33 -15.68 2.15 5.39
C SER A 33 -15.15 0.81 5.89
N THR A 34 -14.54 0.02 5.01
CA THR A 34 -13.96 -1.27 5.38
C THR A 34 -12.83 -1.12 6.39
N GLU A 35 -11.98 -0.11 6.25
CA GLU A 35 -10.92 0.16 7.21
C GLU A 35 -11.48 0.47 8.61
N ARG A 36 -12.55 1.27 8.70
CA ARG A 36 -13.19 1.56 9.99
C ARG A 36 -13.78 0.32 10.65
N GLU A 37 -14.40 -0.56 9.86
CA GLU A 37 -14.93 -1.82 10.35
C GLU A 37 -13.81 -2.72 10.88
N LEU A 38 -12.75 -2.91 10.09
CA LEU A 38 -11.58 -3.69 10.49
C LEU A 38 -10.96 -3.16 11.79
N ARG A 39 -10.69 -1.84 11.87
CA ARG A 39 -10.18 -1.20 13.09
C ARG A 39 -11.14 -1.33 14.28
N GLY A 40 -12.44 -1.42 14.02
CA GLY A 40 -13.45 -1.71 15.02
C GLY A 40 -13.27 -3.11 15.61
N LEU A 41 -13.10 -4.10 14.75
CA LEU A 41 -12.89 -5.50 15.12
C LEU A 41 -11.55 -5.69 15.84
N GLU A 42 -10.44 -5.19 15.29
CA GLU A 42 -9.10 -5.24 15.91
C GLU A 42 -9.11 -4.67 17.33
N ARG A 43 -9.87 -3.59 17.56
CA ARG A 43 -10.00 -2.98 18.89
C ARG A 43 -10.75 -3.87 19.88
N VAL A 44 -11.81 -4.54 19.43
CA VAL A 44 -12.59 -5.45 20.29
C VAL A 44 -11.81 -6.73 20.60
N LEU A 45 -10.98 -7.18 19.65
CA LEU A 45 -10.19 -8.40 19.76
C LEU A 45 -8.83 -8.20 20.48
N ASP A 46 -8.46 -6.96 20.80
CA ASP A 46 -7.11 -6.59 21.28
C ASP A 46 -5.99 -7.02 20.32
N GLU A 47 -6.30 -7.04 19.01
CA GLU A 47 -5.42 -7.44 17.91
C GLU A 47 -4.90 -6.23 17.13
N GLN A 48 -4.83 -5.05 17.76
CA GLN A 48 -4.34 -3.84 17.11
C GLN A 48 -2.85 -4.00 16.74
N LEU A 49 -2.59 -4.37 15.49
CA LEU A 49 -1.25 -4.35 14.93
C LEU A 49 -0.86 -2.89 14.65
N PRO A 50 0.31 -2.42 15.10
CA PRO A 50 0.80 -1.12 14.69
C PRO A 50 0.94 -1.12 13.16
N LEU A 51 0.37 -0.10 12.49
CA LEU A 51 0.44 0.11 11.02
C LEU A 51 1.87 0.02 10.44
N GLY A 52 2.90 0.10 11.29
CA GLY A 52 4.31 0.00 10.94
C GLY A 52 4.86 -1.43 10.87
N GLU A 53 4.15 -2.46 11.31
CA GLU A 53 4.62 -3.84 11.21
C GLU A 53 4.17 -4.50 9.90
N LEU A 54 4.76 -4.02 8.80
CA LEU A 54 5.12 -4.90 7.67
C LEU A 54 6.28 -5.84 8.09
N ARG A 55 6.31 -6.31 9.34
CA ARG A 55 7.31 -7.27 9.80
C ARG A 55 6.85 -8.69 9.51
N GLN A 56 6.45 -8.93 8.26
CA GLN A 56 6.43 -10.28 7.74
C GLN A 56 7.89 -10.61 7.38
N ALA A 57 8.41 -11.73 7.88
CA ALA A 57 9.75 -12.19 7.52
C ALA A 57 9.88 -12.18 5.99
N GLY A 58 10.78 -11.35 5.46
CA GLY A 58 10.97 -11.17 4.02
C GLY A 58 10.63 -9.79 3.46
N ILE A 59 10.00 -8.86 4.20
CA ILE A 59 9.76 -7.48 3.72
C ILE A 59 10.84 -6.53 4.28
N GLY A 60 11.54 -5.83 3.39
CA GLY A 60 12.65 -4.93 3.72
C GLY A 60 12.27 -3.45 3.79
N GLY A 61 11.04 -3.09 3.41
CA GLY A 61 10.57 -1.71 3.34
C GLY A 61 10.22 -1.29 1.92
N ALA A 62 10.14 0.02 1.70
CA ALA A 62 9.86 0.64 0.41
C ALA A 62 11.08 1.43 -0.09
N CYS A 63 11.34 1.35 -1.41
CA CYS A 63 12.44 2.05 -2.05
C CYS A 63 12.26 3.57 -1.92
N SER A 64 13.26 4.27 -1.39
CA SER A 64 13.23 5.74 -1.23
C SER A 64 13.17 6.50 -2.55
N ASN A 65 13.57 5.88 -3.67
CA ASN A 65 13.57 6.50 -4.99
C ASN A 65 12.23 6.36 -5.72
N CYS A 66 11.59 5.18 -5.67
CA CYS A 66 10.40 4.90 -6.49
C CYS A 66 9.21 4.34 -5.71
N GLY A 67 9.33 4.16 -4.39
CA GLY A 67 8.27 3.66 -3.51
C GLY A 67 7.98 2.15 -3.62
N ALA A 68 8.66 1.41 -4.51
CA ALA A 68 8.43 -0.02 -4.66
C ALA A 68 8.84 -0.80 -3.40
N VAL A 69 7.98 -1.71 -2.96
CA VAL A 69 8.27 -2.62 -1.84
C VAL A 69 9.38 -3.59 -2.24
N HIS A 70 10.35 -3.80 -1.37
CA HIS A 70 11.46 -4.72 -1.57
C HIS A 70 11.56 -5.73 -0.45
N GLY A 71 12.26 -6.84 -0.71
CA GLY A 71 12.55 -7.85 0.28
C GLY A 71 13.64 -7.40 1.26
N SER A 72 13.69 -8.01 2.44
CA SER A 72 14.69 -7.70 3.48
C SER A 72 16.11 -8.13 3.09
N ALA A 73 16.24 -9.07 2.15
CA ALA A 73 17.52 -9.50 1.60
C ALA A 73 17.95 -8.72 0.34
N ASP A 74 17.06 -7.90 -0.22
CA ASP A 74 17.36 -7.19 -1.48
C ASP A 74 18.42 -6.12 -1.27
N ARG A 75 19.35 -6.03 -2.22
CA ARG A 75 20.41 -5.01 -2.25
C ARG A 75 20.10 -3.89 -3.24
N TYR A 76 19.24 -4.16 -4.21
CA TYR A 76 18.81 -3.25 -5.26
C TYR A 76 17.30 -3.36 -5.43
N CYS A 77 16.67 -2.25 -5.81
CA CYS A 77 15.25 -2.24 -6.13
C CYS A 77 15.01 -3.03 -7.42
N GLY A 78 14.21 -4.10 -7.37
CA GLY A 78 13.83 -4.88 -8.55
C GLY A 78 13.01 -4.12 -9.60
N TRP A 79 12.57 -2.90 -9.28
CA TRP A 79 11.78 -2.05 -10.18
C TRP A 79 12.61 -0.94 -10.84
N CYS A 80 13.35 -0.12 -10.06
CA CYS A 80 14.14 0.99 -10.62
C CYS A 80 15.66 0.77 -10.64
N GLY A 81 16.17 -0.34 -10.09
CA GLY A 81 17.60 -0.66 -10.04
C GLY A 81 18.43 0.15 -9.04
N ASN A 82 17.85 1.14 -8.34
CA ASN A 82 18.59 1.90 -7.32
C ASN A 82 19.03 1.01 -6.15
N PRO A 83 20.21 1.25 -5.56
CA PRO A 83 20.66 0.54 -4.37
C PRO A 83 19.75 0.86 -3.18
N LEU A 84 19.41 -0.18 -2.40
CA LEU A 84 18.58 -0.04 -1.21
C LEU A 84 19.47 0.27 -0.01
N SER A 85 19.23 1.41 0.65
CA SER A 85 19.94 1.79 1.87
C SER A 85 19.58 0.81 2.99
N ARG A 86 20.59 0.12 3.51
CA ARG A 86 20.45 -0.86 4.60
C ARG A 86 20.21 -0.08 5.91
N GLN A 87 18.96 0.10 6.34
CA GLN A 87 18.70 0.54 7.71
C GLN A 87 18.62 -0.71 8.59
N ALA A 88 19.45 -0.70 9.64
CA ALA A 88 19.73 -1.81 10.55
C ALA A 88 18.58 -2.06 11.53
#